data_AF-A0AAV7PF56-F1
#
_entry.id   AF-A0AAV7PF56-F1
#
_cell.length_a   1.000
_cell.length_b   1.000
_cell.length_c   1.000
_cell.angle_alpha   90.00
_cell.angle_beta   90.00
_cell.angle_gamma   90.00
#
_symmetry.space_group_name_H-M   'P 1'
#
loop_
_entity.id
_entity.type
_entity.pdbx_description
1 polymer ?
#
loop_
_entity_poly.entity_id
_entity_poly.type
_entity_poly.pdbx_seq_one_letter_code
_entity_poly.pdbx_strand_id
1 'polypeptide(L)'
;MGKDKPSRQKWTNILLRPLGDAPGCKRAHLHSDISETEASCLPIQTKIVSMTIDVNLLRTDLRKVVERSMEAEAKVTGLGKEVSMLQTAVAALKTHSTCLEAHMEDTERRARRSNLRFVGLPVGVEGRAPEAFLEDWIRTTLPRAKRS
;
A
#
# COMPACT_ATOMS: atom_id res chain seq x y z
N MET A 1 35.03 50.70 -80.63
CA MET A 1 35.70 51.75 -79.84
C MET A 1 34.74 52.93 -79.71
N GLY A 2 34.65 53.55 -78.54
CA GLY A 2 33.87 54.79 -78.31
C GLY A 2 32.87 54.68 -77.16
N LYS A 3 33.32 54.91 -75.92
CA LYS A 3 32.47 55.05 -74.73
C LYS A 3 32.10 56.53 -74.58
N ASP A 4 30.84 56.89 -74.76
CA ASP A 4 30.32 58.21 -74.32
C ASP A 4 29.80 58.11 -72.88
N LYS A 5 30.48 58.79 -71.96
CA LYS A 5 30.05 58.97 -70.57
C LYS A 5 29.08 60.16 -70.49
N PRO A 6 27.91 60.05 -69.84
CA PRO A 6 27.02 61.19 -69.67
C PRO A 6 27.54 62.15 -68.57
N SER A 7 27.38 63.43 -68.86
CA SER A 7 27.90 64.58 -68.10
C SER A 7 27.44 64.64 -66.63
N ARG A 8 28.35 65.05 -65.73
CA ARG A 8 28.20 65.11 -64.27
C ARG A 8 27.07 66.02 -63.74
N GLN A 9 26.44 66.83 -64.60
CA GLN A 9 25.42 67.81 -64.19
C GLN A 9 23.99 67.25 -64.05
N LYS A 10 23.71 66.02 -64.48
CA LYS A 10 22.37 65.42 -64.30
C LYS A 10 22.12 64.83 -62.91
N TRP A 11 23.17 64.63 -62.10
CA TRP A 11 23.05 63.98 -60.79
C TRP A 11 22.83 64.93 -59.62
N THR A 12 23.04 66.23 -59.80
CA THR A 12 22.89 67.21 -58.70
C THR A 12 21.44 67.57 -58.40
N ASN A 13 20.49 67.31 -59.31
CA ASN A 13 19.07 67.63 -59.12
C ASN A 13 18.20 66.49 -58.56
N ILE A 14 18.76 65.30 -58.31
CA ILE A 14 18.04 64.21 -57.62
C ILE A 14 18.23 64.26 -56.10
N LEU A 15 19.27 64.96 -55.61
CA LEU A 15 19.59 65.02 -54.17
C LEU A 15 19.05 66.26 -53.45
N LEU A 16 18.27 67.12 -54.11
CA LEU A 16 17.62 68.29 -53.50
C LEU A 16 16.12 68.38 -53.85
N ARG A 17 15.39 67.25 -53.89
CA ARG A 17 13.95 67.31 -53.59
C ARG A 17 13.79 67.21 -52.08
N PRO A 18 13.14 68.18 -51.41
CA PRO A 18 12.64 67.95 -50.07
C PRO A 18 11.75 66.73 -50.16
N LEU A 19 12.13 65.67 -49.44
CA LEU A 19 11.25 64.53 -49.20
C LEU A 19 10.00 65.14 -48.56
N GLY A 20 8.86 65.08 -49.26
CA GLY A 20 7.61 65.66 -48.80
C GLY A 20 7.32 65.29 -47.35
N ASP A 21 6.83 66.28 -46.61
CA ASP A 21 6.45 66.20 -45.22
C ASP A 21 5.43 65.08 -44.96
N ALA A 22 5.91 63.89 -44.60
CA ALA A 22 5.19 62.96 -43.73
C ALA A 22 6.13 62.03 -42.91
N PRO A 23 6.98 62.54 -41.99
CA PRO A 23 7.82 61.69 -41.13
C PRO A 23 7.23 61.43 -39.74
N GLY A 24 6.14 62.10 -39.34
CA GLY A 24 5.56 61.99 -38.00
C GLY A 24 4.60 60.81 -37.82
N CYS A 25 3.70 60.57 -38.77
CA CYS A 25 2.56 59.67 -38.58
C CYS A 25 2.93 58.18 -38.53
N LYS A 26 3.84 57.70 -39.40
CA LYS A 26 4.26 56.29 -39.41
C LYS A 26 5.13 55.92 -38.19
N ARG A 27 5.98 56.86 -37.76
CA ARG A 27 6.81 56.70 -36.55
C ARG A 27 5.93 56.68 -35.30
N ALA A 28 4.96 57.58 -35.21
CA ALA A 28 4.00 57.62 -34.10
C ALA A 28 3.14 56.33 -34.03
N HIS A 29 2.70 55.80 -35.17
CA HIS A 29 1.93 54.55 -35.21
C HIS A 29 2.75 53.34 -34.71
N LEU A 30 4.01 53.21 -35.14
CA LEU A 30 4.91 52.15 -34.66
C LEU A 30 5.17 52.26 -33.15
N HIS A 31 5.32 53.48 -32.60
CA HIS A 31 5.46 53.66 -31.15
C HIS A 31 4.19 53.28 -30.38
N SER A 32 3.00 53.56 -30.95
CA SER A 32 1.72 53.14 -30.38
C SER A 32 1.60 51.62 -30.34
N ASP A 33 1.91 50.94 -31.45
CA ASP A 33 1.83 49.48 -31.55
C ASP A 33 2.84 48.81 -30.60
N ILE A 34 4.07 49.33 -30.50
CA ILE A 34 5.07 48.85 -29.53
C ILE A 34 4.54 49.00 -28.10
N SER A 35 3.99 50.17 -27.75
CA SER A 35 3.43 50.39 -26.41
C SER A 35 2.25 49.45 -26.10
N GLU A 36 1.41 49.14 -27.10
CA GLU A 36 0.28 48.23 -26.94
C GLU A 36 0.76 46.77 -26.79
N THR A 37 1.77 46.35 -27.56
CA THR A 37 2.38 45.03 -27.42
C THR A 37 3.06 44.85 -26.05
N GLU A 38 3.77 45.87 -25.55
CA GLU A 38 4.35 45.87 -24.21
C GLU A 38 3.27 45.73 -23.12
N ALA A 39 2.19 46.51 -23.23
CA ALA A 39 1.06 46.41 -22.31
C ALA A 39 0.40 45.03 -22.32
N SER A 40 0.30 44.39 -23.49
CA SER A 40 -0.26 43.03 -23.64
C SER A 40 0.64 41.93 -23.06
N CYS A 41 1.96 42.17 -22.99
CA CYS A 41 2.94 41.19 -22.53
C CYS A 41 3.00 41.11 -20.99
N LEU A 42 2.80 42.24 -20.29
CA LEU A 42 2.77 42.31 -18.82
C LEU A 42 1.83 41.28 -18.15
N PRO A 43 0.55 41.13 -18.54
CA PRO A 43 -0.33 40.13 -17.93
C PRO A 43 0.11 38.69 -18.24
N ILE A 44 0.75 38.44 -19.39
CA ILE A 44 1.33 37.13 -19.70
C ILE A 44 2.51 36.83 -18.76
N GLN A 45 3.39 37.82 -18.55
CA GLN A 45 4.53 37.68 -17.65
C GLN A 45 4.09 37.40 -16.20
N THR A 46 3.08 38.11 -15.70
CA THR A 46 2.53 37.86 -14.35
C THR A 46 1.94 36.45 -14.22
N LYS A 47 1.19 35.97 -15.23
CA LYS A 47 0.68 34.59 -15.25
C LYS A 47 1.79 33.55 -15.28
N ILE A 48 2.85 33.75 -16.07
CA ILE A 48 4.01 32.84 -16.09
C ILE A 48 4.68 32.76 -14.72
N VAL A 49 4.83 33.89 -14.02
CA VAL A 49 5.37 33.91 -12.65
C VAL A 49 4.44 33.16 -11.70
N SER A 50 3.13 33.38 -11.77
CA SER A 50 2.13 32.64 -10.96
C SER A 50 2.22 31.13 -11.21
N MET A 51 2.22 30.70 -12.47
CA MET A 51 2.33 29.29 -12.84
C MET A 51 3.66 28.69 -12.35
N THR A 52 4.74 29.48 -12.35
CA THR A 52 6.03 29.04 -11.83
C THR A 52 5.95 28.76 -10.32
N ILE A 53 5.24 29.61 -9.58
CA ILE A 53 4.99 29.41 -8.14
C ILE A 53 4.15 28.14 -7.93
N ASP A 54 3.05 28.00 -8.65
CA ASP A 54 2.14 26.84 -8.53
C ASP A 54 2.85 25.52 -8.85
N VAL A 55 3.66 25.49 -9.91
CA VAL A 55 4.47 24.31 -10.27
C VAL A 55 5.45 23.95 -9.15
N ASN A 56 6.07 24.93 -8.51
CA ASN A 56 6.97 24.67 -7.40
C ASN A 56 6.23 24.15 -6.17
N LEU A 57 5.04 24.68 -5.87
CA LEU A 57 4.19 24.16 -4.80
C LEU A 57 3.80 22.71 -5.06
N LEU A 58 3.31 22.41 -6.27
CA LEU A 58 2.96 21.05 -6.68
C LEU A 58 4.14 20.08 -6.59
N ARG A 59 5.35 20.52 -6.95
CA ARG A 59 6.57 19.71 -6.77
C ARG A 59 6.84 19.39 -5.30
N THR A 60 6.62 20.34 -4.40
CA THR A 60 6.80 20.09 -2.96
C THR A 60 5.76 19.12 -2.41
N ASP A 61 4.50 19.26 -2.81
CA ASP A 61 3.43 18.38 -2.33
C ASP A 61 3.55 16.98 -2.91
N LEU A 62 3.93 16.85 -4.19
CA LEU A 62 4.22 15.56 -4.79
C LEU A 62 5.34 14.83 -4.05
N ARG A 63 6.39 15.54 -3.63
CA ARG A 63 7.48 14.96 -2.83
C ARG A 63 6.98 14.40 -1.50
N LYS A 64 6.13 15.14 -0.79
CA LYS A 64 5.51 14.68 0.47
C LYS A 64 4.62 13.45 0.26
N VAL A 65 3.86 13.42 -0.84
CA VAL A 65 3.00 12.27 -1.18
C VAL A 65 3.84 11.04 -1.46
N VAL A 66 4.93 11.17 -2.22
CA VAL A 66 5.86 10.06 -2.49
C VAL A 66 6.48 9.53 -1.20
N GLU A 67 6.96 10.41 -0.32
CA GLU A 67 7.54 10.02 0.97
C GLU A 67 6.53 9.25 1.83
N ARG A 68 5.32 9.79 1.99
CA ARG A 68 4.23 9.11 2.72
C ARG A 68 3.83 7.77 2.08
N SER A 69 3.86 7.67 0.76
CA SER A 69 3.58 6.42 0.05
C SER A 69 4.64 5.37 0.36
N MET A 70 5.92 5.74 0.29
CA MET A 70 7.02 4.82 0.61
C MET A 70 6.96 4.34 2.07
N GLU A 71 6.66 5.24 3.01
CA GLU A 71 6.46 4.84 4.41
C GLU A 71 5.30 3.87 4.59
N ALA A 72 4.18 4.13 3.91
CA ALA A 72 3.01 3.25 3.96
C ALA A 72 3.31 1.87 3.37
N GLU A 73 3.98 1.81 2.22
CA GLU A 73 4.42 0.57 1.57
C GLU A 73 5.38 -0.23 2.45
N ALA A 74 6.33 0.45 3.11
CA ALA A 74 7.25 -0.19 4.05
C ALA A 74 6.51 -0.79 5.25
N LYS A 75 5.56 -0.05 5.83
CA LYS A 75 4.70 -0.52 6.93
C LYS A 75 3.87 -1.73 6.51
N VAL A 76 3.23 -1.68 5.33
CA VAL A 76 2.44 -2.80 4.80
C VAL A 76 3.31 -4.03 4.58
N THR A 77 4.52 -3.86 4.05
CA THR A 77 5.47 -4.96 3.88
C THR A 77 5.91 -5.56 5.22
N GLY A 78 6.15 -4.72 6.24
CA GLY A 78 6.46 -5.16 7.60
C GLY A 78 5.32 -5.97 8.22
N LEU A 79 4.10 -5.43 8.19
CA LEU A 79 2.90 -6.11 8.67
C LEU A 79 2.66 -7.43 7.93
N GLY A 80 2.91 -7.47 6.61
CA GLY A 80 2.81 -8.71 5.83
C GLY A 80 3.75 -9.81 6.34
N LYS A 81 4.98 -9.46 6.71
CA LYS A 81 5.94 -10.40 7.31
C LYS A 81 5.47 -10.88 8.70
N GLU A 82 5.01 -9.96 9.55
CA GLU A 82 4.50 -10.29 10.88
C GLU A 82 3.29 -11.23 10.82
N VAL A 83 2.33 -10.94 9.95
CA VAL A 83 1.16 -11.80 9.73
C VAL A 83 1.59 -13.18 9.26
N SER A 84 2.54 -13.29 8.33
CA SER A 84 3.05 -14.58 7.88
C SER A 84 3.69 -15.38 9.03
N MET A 85 4.51 -14.72 9.87
CA MET A 85 5.13 -15.38 11.04
C MET A 85 4.07 -15.85 12.05
N LEU A 86 3.08 -15.01 12.34
CA LEU A 86 1.98 -15.35 13.25
C LEU A 86 1.14 -16.52 12.71
N GLN A 87 0.87 -16.55 11.41
CA GLN A 87 0.16 -17.68 10.80
C GLN A 87 0.92 -18.99 10.95
N THR A 88 2.24 -18.98 10.73
CA THR A 88 3.10 -20.15 10.95
C THR A 88 3.10 -20.57 12.42
N ALA A 89 3.23 -19.63 13.35
CA ALA A 89 3.21 -19.91 14.79
C ALA A 89 1.86 -20.51 15.23
N VAL A 90 0.73 -19.94 14.78
CA VAL A 90 -0.60 -20.47 15.07
C VAL A 90 -0.80 -21.87 14.51
N ALA A 91 -0.31 -22.15 13.29
CA ALA A 91 -0.36 -23.49 12.72
C ALA A 91 0.42 -24.50 13.58
N ALA A 92 1.63 -24.14 14.02
CA ALA A 92 2.44 -24.97 14.92
C ALA A 92 1.75 -25.17 16.28
N LEU A 93 1.18 -24.11 16.89
CA LEU A 93 0.47 -24.24 18.15
C LEU A 93 -0.75 -25.16 18.03
N LYS A 94 -1.48 -25.09 16.91
CA LYS A 94 -2.61 -25.99 16.65
C LYS A 94 -2.16 -27.45 16.56
N THR A 95 -1.08 -27.74 15.84
CA THR A 95 -0.56 -29.11 15.75
C THR A 95 -0.05 -29.62 17.10
N HIS A 96 0.57 -28.77 17.91
CA HIS A 96 0.97 -29.12 19.26
C HIS A 96 -0.25 -29.39 20.17
N SER A 97 -1.30 -28.57 20.09
CA SER A 97 -2.53 -28.77 20.87
C SER A 97 -3.18 -30.11 20.55
N THR A 98 -3.37 -30.42 19.26
CA THR A 98 -4.00 -31.69 18.86
C THR A 98 -3.17 -32.91 19.24
N CYS A 99 -1.84 -32.80 19.17
CA CYS A 99 -0.93 -33.84 19.64
C CYS A 99 -1.06 -34.08 21.16
N LEU A 100 -1.10 -33.00 21.94
CA LEU A 100 -1.26 -33.07 23.40
C LEU A 100 -2.63 -33.64 23.78
N GLU A 101 -3.69 -33.22 23.11
CA GLU A 101 -5.04 -33.76 23.31
C GLU A 101 -5.09 -35.28 23.04
N ALA A 102 -4.50 -35.74 21.93
CA ALA A 102 -4.43 -37.16 21.61
C ALA A 102 -3.62 -37.94 22.67
N HIS A 103 -2.50 -37.37 23.14
CA HIS A 103 -1.69 -37.98 24.19
C HIS A 103 -2.44 -38.06 25.54
N MET A 104 -3.14 -36.99 25.92
CA MET A 104 -3.99 -36.98 27.11
C MET A 104 -5.08 -38.05 27.02
N GLU A 105 -5.72 -38.17 25.86
CA GLU A 105 -6.76 -39.17 25.65
C GLU A 105 -6.22 -40.61 25.70
N ASP A 106 -5.04 -40.87 25.11
CA ASP A 106 -4.39 -42.19 25.19
C ASP A 106 -4.00 -42.53 26.63
N THR A 107 -3.41 -41.58 27.36
CA THR A 107 -3.02 -41.78 28.76
C THR A 107 -4.23 -42.02 29.66
N GLU A 108 -5.32 -41.27 29.49
CA GLU A 108 -6.56 -41.50 30.24
C GLU A 108 -7.13 -42.90 29.93
N ARG A 109 -7.17 -43.27 28.65
CA ARG A 109 -7.64 -44.61 28.26
C ARG A 109 -6.80 -45.69 28.89
N ARG A 110 -5.47 -45.60 28.81
CA ARG A 110 -4.56 -46.58 29.43
C ARG A 110 -4.73 -46.67 30.94
N ALA A 111 -4.86 -45.52 31.62
CA ALA A 111 -5.11 -45.48 33.05
C ALA A 111 -6.43 -46.17 33.44
N ARG A 112 -7.45 -46.13 32.57
CA ARG A 112 -8.75 -46.76 32.81
C ARG A 112 -8.90 -48.17 32.24
N ARG A 113 -7.94 -48.69 31.46
CA ARG A 113 -8.03 -50.04 30.83
C ARG A 113 -8.27 -51.16 31.83
N SER A 114 -7.68 -51.04 33.03
CA SER A 114 -7.80 -52.05 34.09
C SER A 114 -8.91 -51.72 35.09
N ASN A 115 -9.64 -50.61 34.91
CA ASN A 115 -10.69 -50.21 35.83
C ASN A 115 -11.99 -50.90 35.42
N LEU A 116 -12.55 -51.69 36.34
CA LEU A 116 -13.89 -52.25 36.20
C LEU A 116 -14.91 -51.25 36.75
N ARG A 117 -15.99 -51.02 36.02
CA ARG A 117 -17.13 -50.20 36.46
C ARG A 117 -18.34 -51.10 36.64
N PHE A 118 -18.81 -51.23 37.88
CA PHE A 118 -20.04 -51.93 38.21
C PHE A 118 -21.20 -50.92 38.21
N VAL A 119 -22.17 -51.10 37.32
CA VAL A 119 -23.32 -50.19 37.14
C VAL A 119 -24.60 -50.98 37.40
N GLY A 120 -25.57 -50.39 38.11
CA GLY A 120 -26.86 -51.02 38.43
C GLY A 120 -26.89 -51.84 39.72
N LEU A 121 -25.84 -51.78 40.53
CA LEU A 121 -25.86 -52.33 41.89
C LEU A 121 -26.72 -51.44 42.81
N PRO A 122 -27.64 -52.01 43.61
CA PRO A 122 -28.38 -51.25 44.60
C PRO A 122 -27.42 -50.66 45.65
N VAL A 123 -27.69 -49.43 46.11
CA VAL A 123 -26.80 -48.75 47.05
C VAL A 123 -26.80 -49.49 48.40
N GLY A 124 -25.60 -49.79 48.92
CA GLY A 124 -25.42 -50.37 50.25
C GLY A 124 -25.35 -51.90 50.31
N VAL A 125 -25.44 -52.61 49.18
CA VAL A 125 -25.33 -54.09 49.14
C VAL A 125 -23.93 -54.60 49.50
N GLU A 126 -22.91 -53.75 49.36
CA GLU A 126 -21.51 -54.06 49.69
C GLU A 126 -21.26 -54.17 51.21
N GLY A 127 -22.15 -53.63 52.04
CA GLY A 127 -22.01 -53.66 53.50
C GLY A 127 -20.71 -53.00 53.98
N ARG A 128 -20.05 -53.61 54.98
CA ARG A 128 -18.82 -53.08 55.60
C ARG A 128 -17.53 -53.57 54.92
N ALA A 129 -17.63 -54.53 53.99
CA ALA A 129 -16.49 -55.20 53.35
C ALA A 129 -16.74 -55.38 51.83
N PRO A 130 -16.45 -54.36 51.02
CA PRO A 130 -16.72 -54.37 49.57
C PRO A 130 -15.93 -55.44 48.80
N GLU A 131 -14.73 -55.80 49.27
CA GLU A 131 -13.89 -56.83 48.63
C GLU A 131 -14.52 -58.23 48.70
N ALA A 132 -15.05 -58.61 49.86
CA ALA A 132 -15.71 -59.90 50.06
C ALA A 132 -17.02 -60.00 49.26
N PHE A 133 -17.77 -58.90 49.18
CA PHE A 133 -18.95 -58.81 48.32
C PHE A 133 -18.58 -59.01 46.85
N LEU A 134 -17.56 -58.31 46.34
CA LEU A 134 -17.12 -58.43 44.95
C LEU A 134 -16.62 -59.85 44.64
N GLU A 135 -15.91 -60.49 45.57
CA GLU A 135 -15.45 -61.88 45.40
C GLU A 135 -16.63 -62.85 45.25
N ASP A 136 -17.63 -62.77 46.13
CA ASP A 136 -18.81 -63.62 46.08
C ASP A 136 -19.67 -63.34 44.83
N TRP A 137 -19.85 -62.05 44.50
CA TRP A 137 -20.58 -61.63 43.31
C TRP A 137 -19.93 -62.15 42.03
N ILE A 138 -18.60 -62.07 41.91
CA ILE A 138 -17.87 -62.61 40.75
C ILE A 138 -18.02 -64.13 40.66
N ARG A 139 -17.90 -64.83 41.79
CA ARG A 139 -18.01 -66.31 41.83
C ARG A 139 -19.40 -66.81 41.45
N THR A 140 -20.44 -66.06 41.79
CA THR A 140 -21.84 -66.43 41.54
C THR A 140 -22.32 -66.01 40.15
N THR A 141 -21.84 -64.87 39.63
CA THR A 141 -22.34 -64.31 38.36
C THR A 141 -21.58 -64.77 37.12
N LEU A 142 -20.27 -65.01 37.20
CA LEU A 142 -19.49 -65.45 36.04
C LEU A 142 -19.47 -66.97 35.92
N PRO A 143 -19.92 -67.54 34.78
CA PRO A 143 -19.78 -68.97 34.52
C PRO A 143 -18.30 -69.36 34.50
N ARG A 144 -17.93 -70.45 35.19
CA ARG A 144 -16.56 -70.99 35.09
C ARG A 144 -16.28 -71.38 33.64
N ALA A 145 -15.29 -70.74 33.03
CA ALA A 145 -14.81 -71.12 31.70
C ALA A 145 -14.39 -72.59 31.72
N LYS A 146 -15.01 -73.43 30.88
CA LYS A 146 -14.54 -74.79 30.63
C LYS A 146 -13.20 -74.68 29.89
N ARG A 147 -12.11 -75.00 30.58
CA ARG A 147 -10.81 -75.21 29.92
C ARG A 147 -10.93 -76.46 29.07
N SER A 148 -10.89 -76.29 27.75
CA SER A 148 -10.69 -77.37 26.76
C SER A 148 -9.23 -77.79 26.74
#